data_AF-A0A822BKI4-F1
#
_entry.id   AF-A0A822BKI4-F1
#
_cell.length_a   1.000
_cell.length_b   1.000
_cell.length_c   1.000
_cell.angle_alpha   90.00
_cell.angle_beta   90.00
_cell.angle_gamma   90.00
#
_symmetry.space_group_name_H-M   'P 1'
#
loop_
_entity.id
_entity.type
_entity.pdbx_description
1 polymer ?
#
loop_
_entity_poly.entity_id
_entity_poly.type
_entity_poly.pdbx_seq_one_letter_code
_entity_poly.pdbx_strand_id
1 'polypeptide(L)'
;MSIRNKKCVQQSKKDEESPQHTVLLDISPRFQWDHGNGYCGEVSLQCIGLYYGAWISQGLIRDLNKGEFLLQRMSPNDKRDPLRTISLLRFEYDEWDWKNSPPAQYREFCRWIK
;
A
#
# COMPACT_ATOMS: atom_id res chain seq x y z
N MET A 1 5.88 -62.12 5.20
CA MET A 1 6.45 -60.80 4.84
C MET A 1 5.62 -59.73 5.52
N SER A 2 6.18 -59.07 6.56
CA SER A 2 5.50 -58.09 7.41
C SER A 2 6.01 -56.70 7.08
N ILE A 3 5.15 -55.84 6.52
CA ILE A 3 5.48 -54.43 6.24
C ILE A 3 4.98 -53.62 7.44
N ARG A 4 5.94 -53.17 8.26
CA ARG A 4 5.68 -52.31 9.42
C ARG A 4 5.29 -50.91 8.93
N ASN A 5 4.05 -50.50 9.17
CA ASN A 5 3.63 -49.10 9.05
C ASN A 5 4.40 -48.26 10.08
N LYS A 6 5.44 -47.55 9.62
CA LYS A 6 6.05 -46.47 10.41
C LYS A 6 5.04 -45.32 10.46
N LYS A 7 4.34 -45.18 11.58
CA LYS A 7 3.67 -43.91 11.90
C LYS A 7 4.78 -42.84 11.94
N CYS A 8 4.74 -41.92 10.98
CA CYS A 8 5.48 -40.67 11.09
C CYS A 8 4.88 -39.92 12.27
N VAL A 9 5.55 -39.97 13.42
CA VAL A 9 5.25 -39.11 14.56
C VAL A 9 5.64 -37.71 14.12
N GLN A 10 4.65 -36.97 13.62
CA GLN A 10 4.75 -35.53 13.47
C GLN A 10 4.95 -34.98 14.88
N GLN A 11 6.21 -34.72 15.25
CA GLN A 11 6.50 -33.89 16.41
C GLN A 11 5.82 -32.54 16.16
N SER A 12 4.80 -32.26 16.96
CA SER A 12 4.15 -30.95 17.01
C SER A 12 5.23 -29.89 17.19
N LYS A 13 5.54 -29.16 16.11
CA LYS A 13 6.20 -27.87 16.25
C LYS A 13 5.32 -27.07 17.20
N LYS A 14 5.90 -26.60 18.30
CA LYS A 14 5.30 -25.51 19.07
C LYS A 14 4.97 -24.43 18.06
N ASP A 15 3.70 -24.04 18.02
CA ASP A 15 3.25 -22.89 17.26
C ASP A 15 4.06 -21.70 17.76
N GLU A 16 5.04 -21.29 16.96
CA GLU A 16 5.74 -20.04 17.15
C GLU A 16 4.66 -18.99 16.92
N GLU A 17 4.18 -18.35 18.00
CA GLU A 17 3.22 -17.26 17.94
C GLU A 17 3.72 -16.26 16.91
N SER A 18 3.09 -16.25 15.73
CA SER A 18 3.34 -15.24 14.72
C SER A 18 3.14 -13.89 15.41
N PRO A 19 4.01 -12.89 15.19
CA PRO A 19 3.78 -11.56 15.70
C PRO A 19 2.33 -11.18 15.39
N GLN A 20 1.56 -10.76 16.40
CA GLN A 20 0.19 -10.29 16.22
C GLN A 20 0.24 -9.08 15.27
N HIS A 21 0.15 -9.34 13.97
CA HIS A 21 0.06 -8.31 12.96
C HIS A 21 -1.37 -7.78 13.00
N THR A 22 -1.54 -6.62 13.63
CA THR A 22 -2.81 -5.90 13.51
C THR A 22 -2.90 -5.36 12.09
N VAL A 23 -3.66 -6.05 11.23
CA VAL A 23 -4.05 -5.50 9.94
C VAL A 23 -4.95 -4.30 10.22
N LEU A 24 -4.44 -3.10 9.94
CA LEU A 24 -5.19 -1.87 10.20
C LEU A 24 -6.39 -1.74 9.26
N LEU A 25 -6.25 -2.17 8.00
CA LEU A 25 -7.31 -2.14 6.98
C LEU A 25 -7.19 -3.36 6.06
N ASP A 26 -8.31 -4.06 5.81
CA ASP A 26 -8.37 -5.19 4.88
C ASP A 26 -8.46 -4.70 3.42
N ILE A 27 -7.32 -4.28 2.88
CA ILE A 27 -7.19 -3.81 1.50
C ILE A 27 -6.55 -4.93 0.67
N SER A 28 -7.34 -5.53 -0.21
CA SER A 28 -6.83 -6.57 -1.12
C SER A 28 -5.77 -6.01 -2.09
N PRO A 29 -4.72 -6.78 -2.43
CA PRO A 29 -3.68 -6.34 -3.36
C PRO A 29 -4.24 -6.12 -4.78
N ARG A 30 -3.58 -5.25 -5.54
CA ARG A 30 -3.93 -4.89 -6.92
C ARG A 30 -2.68 -4.77 -7.78
N PHE A 31 -2.87 -4.97 -9.09
CA PHE A 31 -1.81 -4.76 -10.08
C PHE A 31 -1.77 -3.29 -10.51
N GLN A 32 -0.57 -2.71 -10.49
CA GLN A 32 -0.32 -1.45 -11.20
C GLN A 32 -0.12 -1.72 -12.68
N TRP A 33 -0.47 -0.75 -13.53
CA TRP A 33 -0.10 -0.82 -14.94
C TRP A 33 1.40 -0.59 -15.14
N ASP A 34 2.00 -1.39 -16.02
CA ASP A 34 3.45 -1.40 -16.31
C ASP A 34 3.79 -0.55 -17.54
N HIS A 35 3.45 0.74 -17.47
CA HIS A 35 3.80 1.71 -18.51
C HIS A 35 3.80 3.14 -17.94
N GLY A 36 4.35 4.10 -18.69
CA GLY A 36 4.30 5.52 -18.31
C GLY A 36 4.91 5.80 -16.93
N ASN A 37 6.08 5.20 -16.67
CA ASN A 37 6.86 5.23 -15.43
C ASN A 37 6.16 4.64 -14.18
N GLY A 38 5.15 3.79 -14.41
CA GLY A 38 4.45 3.09 -13.34
C GLY A 38 3.25 3.87 -12.80
N TYR A 39 2.39 3.15 -12.09
CA TYR A 39 1.10 3.66 -11.56
C TYR A 39 0.99 3.46 -10.05
N CYS A 40 2.12 3.56 -9.33
CA CYS A 40 2.17 3.23 -7.91
C CYS A 40 1.28 4.15 -7.04
N GLY A 41 1.20 5.44 -7.36
CA GLY A 41 0.33 6.37 -6.65
C GLY A 41 -1.15 6.20 -7.03
N GLU A 42 -1.42 5.95 -8.30
CA GLU A 42 -2.76 5.72 -8.82
C GLU A 42 -3.36 4.41 -8.31
N VAL A 43 -2.57 3.33 -8.27
CA VAL A 43 -3.03 2.06 -7.69
C VAL A 43 -3.26 2.20 -6.19
N SER A 44 -2.44 2.99 -5.49
CA SER A 44 -2.63 3.27 -4.06
C SER A 44 -3.96 4.00 -3.80
N LEU A 45 -4.26 5.03 -4.59
CA LEU A 45 -5.51 5.78 -4.44
C LEU A 45 -6.73 4.97 -4.91
N GLN A 46 -6.58 4.14 -5.95
CA GLN A 46 -7.61 3.18 -6.35
C GLN A 46 -7.91 2.17 -5.23
N CYS A 47 -6.88 1.62 -4.57
CA CYS A 47 -7.06 0.70 -3.44
C CYS A 47 -7.84 1.34 -2.29
N ILE A 48 -7.49 2.58 -1.93
CA ILE A 48 -8.19 3.34 -0.89
C ILE A 48 -9.64 3.63 -1.31
N GLY A 49 -9.85 4.09 -2.55
CA GLY A 49 -11.18 4.35 -3.09
C GLY A 49 -12.08 3.11 -3.01
N LEU A 50 -11.57 1.98 -3.50
CA LEU A 50 -12.31 0.71 -3.47
C LEU A 50 -12.64 0.25 -2.06
N TYR A 51 -11.71 0.45 -1.10
CA TYR A 51 -11.95 0.12 0.30
C TYR A 51 -13.15 0.90 0.87
N TYR A 52 -13.30 2.18 0.50
CA TYR A 52 -14.43 3.02 0.92
C TYR A 52 -15.63 3.01 -0.06
N GLY A 53 -15.64 2.09 -1.03
CA GLY A 53 -16.77 1.92 -1.96
C GLY A 53 -16.76 2.82 -3.21
N ALA A 54 -15.71 3.61 -3.43
CA ALA A 54 -15.51 4.41 -4.63
C ALA A 54 -14.76 3.62 -5.72
N TRP A 55 -15.44 3.35 -6.83
CA TRP A 55 -14.86 2.65 -7.98
C TRP A 55 -14.14 3.63 -8.91
N ILE A 56 -12.84 3.77 -8.73
CA ILE A 56 -11.99 4.70 -9.48
C ILE A 56 -10.93 3.93 -10.26
N SER A 57 -10.71 4.30 -11.52
CA SER A 57 -9.67 3.67 -12.36
C SER A 57 -8.32 4.37 -12.20
N GLN A 58 -7.23 3.61 -12.37
CA GLN A 58 -5.87 4.14 -12.40
C GLN A 58 -5.70 5.24 -13.47
N GLY A 59 -6.32 5.05 -14.65
CA GLY A 59 -6.31 6.02 -15.74
C GLY A 59 -7.03 7.33 -15.40
N LEU A 60 -8.20 7.27 -14.73
CA LEU A 60 -8.91 8.47 -14.31
C LEU A 60 -8.06 9.33 -13.37
N ILE A 61 -7.37 8.71 -12.42
CA ILE A 61 -6.49 9.42 -11.47
C ILE A 61 -5.34 10.09 -12.23
N ARG A 62 -4.70 9.36 -13.16
CA ARG A 62 -3.62 9.85 -14.03
C ARG A 62 -4.07 11.05 -14.87
N ASP A 63 -5.26 10.98 -15.45
CA ASP A 63 -5.81 12.03 -16.31
C ASP A 63 -6.12 13.29 -15.50
N LEU A 64 -6.73 13.15 -14.32
CA LEU A 64 -7.01 14.27 -13.42
C LEU A 64 -5.72 14.96 -12.95
N ASN A 65 -4.70 14.17 -12.64
CA ASN A 65 -3.40 14.69 -12.21
C ASN A 65 -2.52 15.19 -13.37
N LYS A 66 -2.94 14.96 -14.63
CA LYS A 66 -2.19 15.32 -15.86
C LYS A 66 -0.80 14.67 -15.91
N GLY A 67 -0.66 13.46 -15.38
CA GLY A 67 0.60 12.75 -15.26
C GLY A 67 0.70 11.94 -13.97
N GLU A 68 1.87 11.34 -13.72
CA GLU A 68 2.10 10.43 -12.58
C GLU A 68 1.64 11.03 -11.25
N PHE A 69 0.82 10.29 -10.51
CA PHE A 69 0.40 10.65 -9.17
C PHE A 69 1.53 10.35 -8.18
N LEU A 70 2.30 11.38 -7.83
CA LEU A 70 3.44 11.27 -6.92
C LEU A 70 3.33 12.34 -5.85
N LEU A 71 3.03 11.93 -4.61
CA LEU A 71 3.05 12.83 -3.46
C LEU A 71 4.47 13.37 -3.25
N GLN A 72 4.58 14.66 -2.89
CA GLN A 72 5.84 15.37 -2.64
C GLN A 72 6.80 15.53 -3.84
N ARG A 73 6.43 15.11 -5.05
CA ARG A 73 7.13 15.52 -6.28
C ARG A 73 6.62 16.87 -6.75
N MET A 74 6.87 17.92 -5.96
CA MET A 74 6.49 19.29 -6.32
C MET A 74 7.73 20.02 -6.84
N SER A 75 7.90 20.03 -8.17
CA SER A 75 8.82 20.98 -8.81
C SER A 75 8.07 22.29 -9.07
N PRO A 76 8.70 23.47 -8.98
CA PRO A 76 8.03 24.75 -9.28
C PRO A 76 7.46 24.83 -10.71
N ASN A 77 8.00 24.03 -11.63
CA ASN A 77 7.54 23.94 -13.02
C ASN A 77 6.60 22.75 -13.27
N ASP A 78 6.27 22.00 -12.23
CA ASP A 78 5.35 20.88 -12.34
C ASP A 78 3.91 21.38 -12.43
N LYS A 79 3.20 20.94 -13.46
CA LYS A 79 1.77 21.24 -13.61
C LYS A 79 0.89 20.23 -12.88
N ARG A 80 1.49 19.17 -12.33
CA ARG A 80 0.81 18.13 -11.56
C ARG A 80 0.54 18.65 -10.16
N ASP A 81 -0.65 18.36 -9.68
CA ASP A 81 -1.10 18.74 -8.34
C ASP A 81 -1.84 17.55 -7.73
N PRO A 82 -1.10 16.67 -7.02
CA PRO A 82 -1.67 15.50 -6.39
C PRO A 82 -2.75 15.86 -5.37
N LEU A 83 -2.58 16.94 -4.61
CA LEU A 83 -3.53 17.36 -3.59
C LEU A 83 -4.84 17.83 -4.22
N ARG A 84 -4.76 18.63 -5.29
CA ARG A 84 -5.94 19.00 -6.07
C ARG A 84 -6.63 17.78 -6.68
N THR A 85 -5.88 16.78 -7.12
CA THR A 85 -6.46 15.55 -7.66
C THR A 85 -7.27 14.80 -6.61
N ILE A 86 -6.75 14.68 -5.39
CA ILE A 86 -7.48 14.09 -4.25
C ILE A 86 -8.77 14.87 -3.98
N SER A 87 -8.73 16.20 -3.97
CA SER A 87 -9.92 17.05 -3.79
C SER A 87 -10.94 16.90 -4.93
N LEU A 88 -10.50 16.76 -6.19
CA LEU A 88 -11.37 16.54 -7.34
C LEU A 88 -12.09 15.19 -7.26
N LEU A 89 -11.44 14.18 -6.70
CA LEU A 89 -12.02 12.86 -6.42
C LEU A 89 -12.92 12.85 -5.17
N ARG A 90 -13.09 14.00 -4.51
CA ARG A 90 -13.92 14.16 -3.30
C ARG A 90 -13.45 13.33 -2.10
N PHE A 91 -12.17 13.02 -2.03
CA PHE A 91 -11.58 12.45 -0.84
C PHE A 91 -11.35 13.53 0.22
N GLU A 92 -11.68 13.20 1.45
CA GLU A 92 -11.20 13.92 2.63
C GLU A 92 -9.83 13.37 3.02
N TYR A 93 -8.89 14.24 3.35
CA TYR A 93 -7.53 13.86 3.70
C TYR A 93 -6.96 14.81 4.76
N ASP A 94 -6.11 14.27 5.61
CA ASP A 94 -5.28 15.04 6.53
C ASP A 94 -3.81 14.91 6.09
N GLU A 95 -3.13 16.04 5.92
CA GLU A 95 -1.70 16.03 5.60
C GLU A 95 -0.89 15.65 6.83
N TRP A 96 0.06 14.75 6.65
CA TRP A 96 0.96 14.39 7.72
C TRP A 96 1.91 15.56 8.04
N ASP A 97 1.74 16.13 9.24
CA ASP A 97 2.67 17.11 9.80
C ASP A 97 3.97 16.44 10.28
N TRP A 98 4.88 16.23 9.35
CA TRP A 98 6.19 15.62 9.63
C TRP A 98 7.06 16.45 10.60
N LYS A 99 6.77 17.75 10.80
CA LYS A 99 7.58 18.62 11.67
C LYS A 99 7.27 18.38 13.14
N ASN A 100 5.99 18.17 13.45
CA ASN A 100 5.51 18.03 14.83
C ASN A 100 5.13 16.58 15.20
N SER A 101 5.05 15.68 14.22
CA SER A 101 4.75 14.27 14.49
C SER A 101 5.99 13.46 14.87
N PRO A 102 5.86 12.44 15.73
CA PRO A 102 6.93 11.48 15.94
C PRO A 102 7.28 10.80 14.61
N PRO A 103 8.58 10.56 14.31
CA PRO A 103 8.97 9.95 13.05
C PRO A 103 8.32 8.58 12.91
N ALA A 104 7.72 8.32 11.74
CA ALA A 104 7.18 7.00 11.39
C ALA A 104 8.23 5.91 11.63
N GLN A 105 7.78 4.66 11.83
CA GLN A 105 8.53 3.48 12.32
C GLN A 105 9.80 3.09 11.51
N TYR A 106 10.76 4.00 11.37
CA TYR A 106 11.92 3.84 10.52
C TYR A 106 12.86 2.77 11.07
N ARG A 107 12.90 2.58 12.40
CA ARG A 107 13.76 1.56 13.03
C ARG A 107 13.34 0.14 12.68
N GLU A 108 12.05 -0.18 12.76
CA GLU A 108 11.55 -1.51 12.41
C GLU A 108 11.61 -1.72 10.89
N PHE A 109 11.32 -0.69 10.09
CA PHE A 109 11.52 -0.72 8.65
C PHE A 109 12.98 -0.99 8.25
N CYS A 110 13.95 -0.31 8.88
CA CYS A 110 15.38 -0.54 8.66
C CYS A 110 15.84 -1.94 9.13
N ARG A 111 15.18 -2.55 10.12
CA ARG A 111 15.46 -3.93 10.51
C ARG A 111 14.97 -4.93 9.47
N TRP A 112 13.80 -4.68 8.86
CA TRP A 112 13.21 -5.55 7.85
C TRP A 112 13.97 -5.59 6.52
N ILE A 113 14.67 -4.52 6.13
CA ILE A 113 15.44 -4.45 4.86
C ILE A 113 16.77 -5.24 4.90
N LYS A 114 17.23 -5.67 6.07
CA LYS A 114 18.38 -6.57 6.17
C LYS A 114 18.04 -7.97 5.68
#